data_AF-A0A2M8S991-F1
#
_entry.id   AF-A0A2M8S991-F1
#
_cell.length_a   1.000
_cell.length_b   1.000
_cell.length_c   1.000
_cell.angle_alpha   90.00
_cell.angle_beta   90.00
_cell.angle_gamma   90.00
#
_symmetry.space_group_name_H-M   'P 1'
#
loop_
_entity.id
_entity.type
_entity.pdbx_description
1 polymer ?
#
loop_
_entity_poly.entity_id
_entity_poly.type
_entity_poly.pdbx_seq_one_letter_code
_entity_poly.pdbx_strand_id
1 'polypeptide(L)'
;MTTTEEKRSWLDRPLSNHFPSINIEVLLFVLIAILAAFSRFYDLGVRVMSHDESLHTYFSWLLAQGSGYQHNPMMHGPLQFHLLALTYFLFGASDFTARLPHAVSSFLTIVLLWKYRRYLGRAGTLIAAALMLISPYM
;
A
#
# COMPACT_ATOMS: atom_id res chain seq x y z
N MET A 1 -44.59 -9.97 -18.88
CA MET A 1 -43.76 -9.51 -17.73
C MET A 1 -42.63 -10.51 -17.58
N THR A 2 -41.52 -10.28 -18.29
CA THR A 2 -40.36 -11.19 -18.28
C THR A 2 -39.56 -10.94 -17.02
N THR A 3 -39.55 -11.90 -16.10
CA THR A 3 -38.64 -11.94 -14.97
C THR A 3 -37.22 -12.04 -15.51
N THR A 4 -36.48 -10.94 -15.50
CA THR A 4 -35.03 -10.98 -15.72
C THR A 4 -34.42 -11.75 -14.57
N GLU A 5 -34.08 -13.03 -14.79
CA GLU A 5 -33.21 -13.77 -13.88
C GLU A 5 -31.90 -12.99 -13.74
N GLU A 6 -31.70 -12.40 -12.58
CA GLU A 6 -30.45 -11.74 -12.25
C GLU A 6 -29.37 -12.83 -12.15
N LYS A 7 -28.56 -12.96 -13.19
CA LYS A 7 -27.49 -13.96 -13.30
C LYS A 7 -26.47 -13.71 -12.18
N ARG A 8 -26.61 -14.40 -11.05
CA ARG A 8 -25.67 -14.30 -9.92
C ARG A 8 -24.26 -14.61 -10.41
N SER A 9 -23.35 -13.66 -10.25
CA SER A 9 -21.95 -13.84 -10.63
C SER A 9 -21.31 -14.89 -9.72
N TRP A 10 -20.35 -15.67 -10.23
CA TRP A 10 -19.63 -16.64 -9.40
C TRP A 10 -18.88 -15.96 -8.24
N LEU A 11 -18.52 -14.69 -8.40
CA LEU A 11 -17.90 -13.85 -7.37
C LEU A 11 -18.80 -13.60 -6.15
N ASP A 12 -20.12 -13.77 -6.29
CA ASP A 12 -21.11 -13.62 -5.20
C ASP A 12 -21.26 -14.86 -4.34
N ARG A 13 -20.65 -15.98 -4.74
CA ARG A 13 -20.85 -17.22 -4.03
C ARG A 13 -20.22 -17.10 -2.63
N PRO A 14 -21.01 -17.29 -1.56
CA PRO A 14 -20.47 -17.29 -0.21
C PRO A 14 -19.55 -18.50 -0.04
N LEU A 15 -18.44 -18.31 0.69
CA LEU A 15 -17.44 -19.36 0.90
C LEU A 15 -17.98 -20.48 1.80
N SER A 16 -18.86 -20.15 2.74
CA SER A 16 -19.55 -21.10 3.61
C SER A 16 -20.93 -20.58 3.98
N ASN A 17 -21.87 -21.49 4.26
CA ASN A 17 -23.21 -21.12 4.75
C ASN A 17 -23.19 -20.42 6.12
N HIS A 18 -22.10 -20.54 6.87
CA HIS A 18 -21.93 -19.90 8.18
C HIS A 18 -21.44 -18.45 8.07
N PHE A 19 -20.77 -18.06 6.98
CA PHE A 19 -20.25 -16.71 6.76
C PHE A 19 -20.68 -16.16 5.39
N PRO A 20 -21.96 -15.78 5.23
CA PRO A 20 -22.48 -15.31 3.95
C PRO A 20 -21.92 -13.95 3.49
N SER A 21 -21.19 -13.24 4.35
CA SER A 21 -20.50 -11.98 4.01
C SER A 21 -19.14 -12.19 3.34
N ILE A 22 -18.54 -13.38 3.47
CA ILE A 22 -17.25 -13.71 2.84
C ILE A 22 -17.53 -14.44 1.54
N ASN A 23 -17.55 -13.66 0.47
CA ASN A 23 -17.69 -14.20 -0.88
C ASN A 23 -16.31 -14.40 -1.52
N ILE A 24 -16.27 -15.13 -2.63
CA ILE A 24 -15.03 -15.40 -3.36
C ILE A 24 -14.29 -14.11 -3.74
N GLU A 25 -15.01 -13.05 -4.07
CA GLU A 25 -14.40 -11.74 -4.32
C GLU A 25 -13.58 -11.21 -3.13
N VAL A 26 -14.14 -11.27 -1.92
CA VAL A 26 -13.46 -10.81 -0.70
C VAL A 26 -12.22 -11.66 -0.46
N LEU A 27 -12.34 -12.98 -0.63
CA LEU A 27 -11.22 -13.90 -0.48
C LEU A 27 -10.08 -13.56 -1.45
N LEU A 28 -10.39 -13.38 -2.73
CA LEU A 28 -9.40 -13.03 -3.75
C LEU A 28 -8.74 -11.69 -3.48
N PHE A 29 -9.52 -10.69 -3.07
CA PHE A 29 -8.97 -9.38 -2.73
C PHE A 29 -8.05 -9.43 -1.50
N VAL A 30 -8.46 -10.16 -0.46
CA VAL A 30 -7.62 -10.38 0.74
C VAL A 30 -6.34 -11.11 0.39
N LEU A 31 -6.40 -12.12 -0.48
CA LEU A 31 -5.21 -12.81 -0.97
C LEU A 31 -4.25 -11.84 -1.69
N ILE A 32 -4.78 -10.98 -2.58
CA ILE A 32 -3.98 -9.95 -3.26
C ILE A 32 -3.35 -9.00 -2.23
N ALA A 33 -4.09 -8.57 -1.22
CA ALA A 33 -3.57 -7.70 -0.17
C ALA A 33 -2.44 -8.37 0.63
N ILE A 34 -2.59 -9.65 1.00
CA ILE A 34 -1.53 -10.41 1.69
C ILE A 34 -0.27 -10.52 0.82
N LEU A 35 -0.41 -10.83 -0.46
CA LEU A 35 0.70 -10.89 -1.40
C LEU A 35 1.36 -9.52 -1.59
N ALA A 36 0.58 -8.44 -1.61
CA ALA A 36 1.08 -7.07 -1.66
C ALA A 36 1.92 -6.76 -0.42
N ALA A 37 1.41 -7.03 0.77
CA ALA A 37 2.17 -6.85 2.01
C ALA A 37 3.48 -7.65 1.98
N PHE A 38 3.41 -8.95 1.64
CA PHE A 38 4.62 -9.77 1.56
C PHE A 38 5.65 -9.18 0.59
N SER A 39 5.25 -8.89 -0.65
CA SER A 39 6.16 -8.35 -1.67
C SER A 39 6.76 -6.99 -1.32
N ARG A 40 6.07 -6.14 -0.54
CA ARG A 40 6.56 -4.79 -0.21
C ARG A 40 7.41 -4.75 1.05
N PHE A 41 7.20 -5.70 1.98
CA PHE A 41 7.88 -5.68 3.27
C PHE A 41 8.97 -6.76 3.43
N TYR A 42 8.94 -7.86 2.67
CA TYR A 42 9.85 -9.00 2.87
C TYR A 42 11.34 -8.65 2.78
N ASP A 43 11.74 -7.79 1.82
CA ASP A 43 13.15 -7.49 1.53
C ASP A 43 13.45 -5.98 1.46
N LEU A 44 12.66 -5.19 2.18
CA LEU A 44 12.60 -3.73 2.00
C LEU A 44 13.93 -3.01 2.32
N GLY A 45 14.70 -3.52 3.28
CA GLY A 45 15.92 -2.88 3.77
C GLY A 45 17.21 -3.33 3.10
N VAL A 46 17.19 -4.29 2.18
CA VAL A 46 18.44 -4.98 1.74
C VAL A 46 19.24 -4.21 0.69
N ARG A 47 18.60 -3.32 -0.07
CA ARG A 47 19.29 -2.54 -1.11
C ARG A 47 19.93 -1.29 -0.53
N VAL A 48 21.12 -0.95 -1.02
CA VAL A 48 21.82 0.31 -0.72
C VAL A 48 20.94 1.50 -1.10
N MET A 49 20.95 2.54 -0.28
CA MET A 49 20.21 3.78 -0.55
C MET A 49 20.71 4.47 -1.81
N SER A 50 19.77 4.89 -2.65
CA SER A 50 20.08 5.78 -3.79
C SER A 50 20.48 7.18 -3.32
N HIS A 51 21.00 8.00 -4.23
CA HIS A 51 21.33 9.40 -3.93
C HIS A 51 20.12 10.16 -3.37
N ASP A 52 18.96 10.04 -4.02
CA ASP A 52 17.74 10.73 -3.60
C ASP A 52 17.19 10.19 -2.27
N GLU A 53 17.25 8.86 -2.04
CA GLU A 53 16.87 8.25 -0.77
C GLU A 53 17.75 8.75 0.39
N SER A 54 19.05 8.91 0.15
CA SER A 54 20.02 9.32 1.19
C SER A 54 19.74 10.72 1.73
N LEU A 55 19.33 11.65 0.87
CA LEU A 55 18.96 13.02 1.25
C LEU A 55 17.72 13.02 2.15
N HIS A 56 16.67 12.30 1.75
CA HIS A 56 15.47 12.15 2.58
C HIS A 56 15.78 11.47 3.92
N THR A 57 16.61 10.43 3.91
CA THR A 57 17.01 9.69 5.10
C THR A 57 17.76 10.60 6.08
N TYR A 58 18.77 11.33 5.63
CA TYR A 58 19.62 12.17 6.46
C TYR A 58 18.85 13.33 7.12
N PHE A 59 18.11 14.12 6.32
CA PHE A 59 17.39 15.26 6.88
C PHE A 59 16.23 14.85 7.78
N SER A 60 15.58 13.71 7.51
CA SER A 60 14.54 13.17 8.40
C SER A 60 15.13 12.66 9.71
N TRP A 61 16.35 12.12 9.67
CA TRP A 61 17.08 11.71 10.87
C TRP A 61 17.48 12.92 11.73
N LEU A 62 18.00 13.99 11.13
CA LEU A 62 18.26 15.25 11.84
C LEU A 62 16.98 15.81 12.49
N LEU A 63 15.86 15.79 11.77
CA LEU A 63 14.57 16.19 12.28
C LEU A 63 14.15 15.32 13.49
N ALA A 64 14.29 14.00 13.38
CA ALA A 64 13.96 13.07 14.46
C ALA A 64 14.84 13.25 15.70
N GLN A 65 16.10 13.69 15.53
CA GLN A 65 17.00 14.02 16.64
C GLN A 65 16.77 15.40 17.26
N GLY A 66 15.84 16.20 16.74
CA GLY A 66 15.58 17.55 17.23
C GLY A 66 16.57 18.60 16.74
N SER A 67 17.41 18.29 15.73
CA SER A 67 18.25 19.29 15.04
C SER A 67 17.43 20.18 14.08
N GLY A 68 16.15 19.86 13.89
CA GLY A 68 15.23 20.57 13.02
C GLY A 68 15.37 20.19 11.55
N TYR A 69 14.43 20.67 10.74
CA TYR A 69 14.46 20.57 9.28
C TYR A 69 14.06 21.92 8.71
N GLN A 70 14.94 22.51 7.90
CA GLN A 70 14.65 23.72 7.15
C GLN A 70 14.48 23.33 5.68
N HIS A 71 13.30 23.62 5.14
CA HIS A 71 13.02 23.35 3.74
C HIS A 71 13.95 24.17 2.84
N ASN A 72 14.55 23.50 1.87
CA ASN A 72 15.37 24.10 0.82
C ASN A 72 14.65 23.89 -0.53
N PRO A 73 14.60 24.89 -1.43
CA PRO A 73 14.00 24.76 -2.76
C PRO A 73 14.53 23.60 -3.62
N MET A 74 15.72 23.09 -3.31
CA MET A 74 16.30 21.91 -3.98
C MET A 74 15.65 20.58 -3.52
N MET A 75 14.87 20.60 -2.43
CA MET A 75 14.22 19.43 -1.84
C MET A 75 12.73 19.40 -2.19
N HIS A 76 12.14 18.20 -2.21
CA HIS A 76 10.69 18.04 -2.37
C HIS A 76 9.91 18.52 -1.13
N GLY A 77 8.57 18.45 -1.22
CA GLY A 77 7.67 18.88 -0.15
C GLY A 77 7.96 18.24 1.21
N PRO A 78 7.59 18.90 2.33
CA PRO A 78 8.04 18.54 3.67
C PRO A 78 7.42 17.25 4.22
N LEU A 79 6.30 16.79 3.67
CA LEU A 79 5.52 15.66 4.21
C LEU A 79 6.35 14.38 4.33
N GLN A 80 7.14 14.04 3.31
CA GLN A 80 7.96 12.84 3.33
C GLN A 80 8.98 12.87 4.48
N PHE A 81 9.62 14.02 4.72
CA PHE A 81 10.59 14.17 5.80
C PHE A 81 9.97 13.95 7.19
N HIS A 82 8.72 14.41 7.38
CA HIS A 82 8.00 14.23 8.64
C HIS A 82 7.55 12.78 8.83
N LEU A 83 7.13 12.10 7.76
CA LEU A 83 6.78 10.68 7.84
C LEU A 83 7.99 9.81 8.16
N LEU A 84 9.14 10.06 7.53
CA LEU A 84 10.38 9.35 7.84
C LEU A 84 10.88 9.68 9.26
N ALA A 85 10.81 10.94 9.69
CA ALA A 85 11.18 11.31 11.05
C ALA A 85 10.28 10.61 12.09
N LEU A 86 8.98 10.47 11.80
CA LEU A 86 8.05 9.71 12.63
C LEU A 86 8.40 8.22 12.67
N THR A 87 8.78 7.60 11.55
CA THR A 87 9.19 6.19 11.56
C THR A 87 10.48 5.98 12.34
N TYR A 88 11.43 6.91 12.24
CA TYR A 88 12.65 6.87 13.06
C TYR A 88 12.37 7.07 14.55
N PHE A 89 11.45 7.96 14.90
CA PHE A 89 11.03 8.16 16.28
C PHE A 89 10.40 6.88 16.87
N LEU A 90 9.57 6.18 16.10
CA LEU A 90 8.85 4.99 16.57
C LEU A 90 9.70 3.71 16.58
N PHE A 91 10.57 3.53 15.59
CA PHE A 91 11.23 2.25 15.32
C PHE A 91 12.77 2.33 15.23
N GLY A 92 13.35 3.52 15.37
CA GLY A 92 14.78 3.76 15.16
C GLY A 92 15.14 3.93 13.68
N ALA A 93 16.33 4.48 13.43
CA ALA A 93 16.84 4.70 12.08
C ALA A 93 17.53 3.45 11.53
N SER A 94 17.07 2.99 10.37
CA SER A 94 17.61 1.85 9.61
C SER A 94 17.15 1.92 8.16
N ASP A 95 17.78 1.16 7.27
CA ASP A 95 17.38 1.10 5.87
C ASP A 95 15.93 0.62 5.68
N PHE A 96 15.47 -0.27 6.55
CA PHE A 96 14.09 -0.74 6.56
C PHE A 96 13.11 0.36 6.97
N THR A 97 13.38 1.06 8.08
CA THR A 97 12.47 2.09 8.62
C THR A 97 12.46 3.36 7.77
N ALA A 98 13.53 3.63 7.01
CA ALA A 98 13.61 4.70 6.02
C ALA A 98 12.61 4.51 4.86
N ARG A 99 12.38 3.25 4.46
CA ARG A 99 11.49 2.90 3.35
C ARG A 99 10.06 2.53 3.78
N LEU A 100 9.83 2.43 5.08
CA LEU A 100 8.54 2.00 5.63
C LEU A 100 7.35 2.88 5.16
N PRO A 101 7.44 4.23 5.14
CA PRO A 101 6.33 5.06 4.65
C PRO A 101 5.98 4.79 3.18
N HIS A 102 7.00 4.50 2.36
CA HIS A 102 6.82 4.19 0.94
C HIS A 102 6.11 2.84 0.75
N ALA A 103 6.58 1.79 1.43
CA ALA A 103 5.98 0.46 1.37
C ALA A 103 4.52 0.47 1.89
N VAL A 104 4.26 1.18 2.99
CA VAL A 104 2.90 1.36 3.53
C VAL A 104 2.01 2.08 2.52
N SER A 105 2.48 3.15 1.89
CA SER A 105 1.70 3.90 0.90
C SER A 105 1.38 3.07 -0.35
N SER A 106 2.33 2.27 -0.83
CA SER A 106 2.12 1.32 -1.94
C SER A 106 1.04 0.28 -1.59
N PHE A 107 1.17 -0.37 -0.42
CA PHE A 107 0.18 -1.32 0.07
C PHE A 107 -1.22 -0.70 0.23
N LEU A 108 -1.30 0.47 0.86
CA LEU A 108 -2.58 1.17 1.07
C LEU A 108 -3.25 1.55 -0.24
N THR A 109 -2.49 1.89 -1.29
CA THR A 109 -3.05 2.19 -2.61
C THR A 109 -3.82 0.98 -3.18
N ILE A 110 -3.29 -0.22 -3.02
CA ILE A 110 -3.97 -1.47 -3.44
C ILE A 110 -5.22 -1.70 -2.59
N VAL A 111 -5.13 -1.56 -1.26
CA VAL A 111 -6.26 -1.75 -0.35
C VAL A 111 -7.38 -0.74 -0.63
N LEU A 112 -7.04 0.50 -0.94
CA LEU A 112 -7.99 1.57 -1.24
C LEU A 112 -8.83 1.28 -2.49
N LEU A 113 -8.36 0.47 -3.44
CA LEU A 113 -9.15 0.07 -4.62
C LEU A 113 -10.47 -0.61 -4.24
N TRP A 114 -10.55 -1.23 -3.06
CA TRP A 114 -11.80 -1.77 -2.54
C TRP A 114 -12.89 -0.70 -2.39
N LYS A 115 -12.52 0.52 -1.99
CA LYS A 115 -13.45 1.65 -1.87
C LYS A 115 -13.93 2.16 -3.24
N TYR A 116 -13.18 1.90 -4.31
CA TYR A 116 -13.52 2.25 -5.68
C TYR A 116 -14.35 1.18 -6.41
N ARG A 117 -14.72 0.10 -5.72
CA ARG A 117 -15.57 -0.99 -6.26
C ARG A 117 -16.87 -0.52 -6.88
N ARG A 118 -17.45 0.59 -6.39
CA ARG A 118 -18.67 1.17 -6.99
C ARG A 118 -18.48 1.66 -8.43
N TYR A 119 -17.24 2.00 -8.80
CA TYR A 119 -16.90 2.57 -10.10
C TYR A 119 -16.28 1.55 -11.04
N LEU A 120 -15.38 0.71 -10.52
CA LEU A 120 -14.67 -0.30 -11.30
C LEU A 120 -15.48 -1.59 -11.48
N GLY A 121 -16.51 -1.78 -10.66
CA GLY A 121 -17.16 -3.07 -10.50
C GLY A 121 -16.24 -4.10 -9.85
N ARG A 122 -16.78 -5.29 -9.59
CA ARG A 122 -16.08 -6.35 -8.84
C ARG A 122 -14.86 -6.89 -9.57
N ALA A 123 -15.07 -7.31 -10.82
CA ALA A 123 -14.00 -7.82 -11.66
C ALA A 123 -12.95 -6.74 -11.93
N GLY A 124 -13.38 -5.49 -12.19
CA GLY A 124 -12.45 -4.37 -12.40
C GLY A 124 -11.60 -4.07 -11.17
N THR A 125 -12.17 -4.10 -9.96
CA THR A 125 -11.40 -3.95 -8.71
C THR A 125 -10.36 -5.04 -8.55
N LEU A 126 -10.72 -6.31 -8.78
CA LEU A 126 -9.77 -7.44 -8.68
C LEU A 126 -8.66 -7.35 -9.72
N ILE A 127 -8.99 -7.02 -10.98
CA ILE A 127 -8.03 -6.84 -12.06
C ILE A 127 -7.09 -5.68 -11.73
N ALA A 128 -7.62 -4.52 -11.32
CA ALA A 128 -6.81 -3.37 -10.95
C ALA A 128 -5.87 -3.67 -9.79
N ALA A 129 -6.35 -4.36 -8.75
CA ALA A 129 -5.54 -4.75 -7.61
C ALA A 129 -4.43 -5.73 -8.00
N ALA A 130 -4.73 -6.71 -8.87
CA ALA A 130 -3.74 -7.64 -9.39
C ALA A 130 -2.68 -6.94 -10.26
N LEU A 131 -3.08 -6.00 -11.13
CA LEU A 131 -2.15 -5.23 -11.94
C LEU A 131 -1.24 -4.33 -11.09
N MET A 132 -1.78 -3.69 -10.06
CA MET A 132 -0.99 -2.88 -9.12
C MET A 132 -0.01 -3.74 -8.31
N LEU A 133 -0.41 -4.96 -7.90
CA LEU A 133 0.46 -5.90 -7.18
C LEU A 133 1.74 -6.24 -7.98
N ILE A 134 1.60 -6.51 -9.28
CA ILE A 134 2.72 -6.95 -10.14
C ILE A 134 3.41 -5.81 -10.90
N SER A 135 2.93 -4.58 -10.77
CA SER A 135 3.50 -3.43 -11.47
C SER A 135 4.95 -3.20 -11.01
N PRO A 136 5.91 -3.03 -11.94
CA PRO A 136 7.30 -2.74 -11.58
C PRO A 136 7.51 -1.29 -11.11
N TYR A 137 6.49 -0.44 -11.24
CA TYR A 137 6.53 0.97 -10.83
C TYR A 137 6.01 1.18 -9.40
N MET A 138 5.08 0.33 -8.93
CA MET A 138 4.35 0.48 -7.67
C MET A 138 4.92 -0.39 -6.56
#